data_AF-A0A7S0W9J9-F1
#
_entry.id   AF-A0A7S0W9J9-F1
#
_cell.length_a   1.000
_cell.length_b   1.000
_cell.length_c   1.000
_cell.angle_alpha   90.00
_cell.angle_beta   90.00
_cell.angle_gamma   90.00
#
_symmetry.space_group_name_H-M   'P 1'
#
loop_
_entity.id
_entity.type
_entity.pdbx_description
1 polymer ?
#
loop_
_entity_poly.entity_id
_entity_poly.type
_entity_poly.pdbx_seq_one_letter_code
_entity_poly.pdbx_strand_id
1 'polypeptide(L)'
;ADWRSVRVKVSDFGLSLGGFTGTAPRAHAPTLGAGQGPLRWMAPESIMRNMFGEKSDVWAFGVLLWEMWSGGMVPYHLEDDNAVRRRVCEDKQALARPDGCPDSIFAVMQRCWAYAPKDRPTFEGLGADLTEAQAGVLAAGGEQKDLCVVCLAEEAEWAALPCGHRAFCGDCAKLIKGRGDPCSVCMGPVESVARIFLAGAE
;
A
#
# COMPACT_ATOMS: atom_id res chain seq x y z
N ALA A 1 12.46 15.81 0.59
CA ALA A 1 11.37 16.29 1.47
C ALA A 1 11.41 15.45 2.75
N ASP A 2 11.24 16.05 3.92
CA ASP A 2 11.18 15.27 5.17
C ASP A 2 9.85 14.51 5.22
N TRP A 3 9.89 13.21 4.99
CA TRP A 3 8.71 12.35 5.03
C TRP A 3 8.02 12.39 6.41
N ARG A 4 8.72 12.77 7.48
CA ARG A 4 8.14 12.94 8.82
C ARG A 4 7.17 14.12 8.91
N SER A 5 7.21 15.04 7.94
CA SER A 5 6.27 16.17 7.83
C SER A 5 5.03 15.86 6.97
N VAL A 6 4.96 14.66 6.37
CA VAL A 6 3.85 14.26 5.51
C VAL A 6 2.64 13.85 6.35
N ARG A 7 1.49 14.47 6.07
CA ARG A 7 0.21 14.13 6.70
C ARG A 7 -0.64 13.32 5.74
N VAL A 8 -0.82 12.04 6.04
CA VAL A 8 -1.69 11.13 5.28
C VAL A 8 -3.11 11.20 5.84
N LYS A 9 -4.12 11.15 4.97
CA LYS A 9 -5.54 11.13 5.33
C LYS A 9 -6.25 10.03 4.54
N VAL A 10 -7.17 9.34 5.20
CA VAL A 10 -8.10 8.41 4.54
C VAL A 10 -9.25 9.21 3.92
N SER A 11 -9.66 8.85 2.71
CA SER A 11 -10.75 9.50 1.97
C SER A 11 -11.67 8.47 1.33
N ASP A 12 -12.69 8.96 0.62
CA ASP A 12 -13.67 8.15 -0.12
C ASP A 12 -14.55 7.25 0.76
N PHE A 13 -15.27 7.89 1.69
CA PHE A 13 -16.30 7.24 2.51
C PHE A 13 -17.65 7.12 1.79
N GLY A 14 -17.70 7.31 0.46
CA GLY A 14 -18.94 7.35 -0.32
C GLY A 14 -19.71 6.03 -0.35
N LEU A 15 -19.04 4.93 0.02
CA LEU A 15 -19.60 3.58 0.12
C LEU A 15 -19.67 3.07 1.58
N SER A 16 -19.35 3.91 2.57
CA SER A 16 -19.40 3.52 3.98
C SER A 16 -20.83 3.19 4.41
N LEU A 17 -21.02 2.00 4.97
CA LEU A 17 -22.32 1.59 5.51
C LEU A 17 -22.51 2.22 6.89
N GLY A 18 -23.62 2.96 7.07
CA GLY A 18 -23.99 3.49 8.38
C GLY A 18 -24.33 2.35 9.35
N GLY A 19 -23.50 2.13 10.37
CA GLY A 19 -23.67 1.02 11.30
C GLY A 19 -23.16 1.32 12.70
N PHE A 20 -23.62 2.43 13.30
CA PHE A 20 -23.33 2.79 14.70
C PHE A 20 -24.61 2.99 15.55
N THR A 21 -25.71 2.34 15.19
CA THR A 21 -26.88 2.22 16.08
C THR A 21 -27.05 0.76 16.46
N GLY A 22 -26.69 0.45 17.71
CA GLY A 22 -26.70 -0.91 18.25
C GLY A 22 -28.06 -1.58 18.05
N THR A 23 -28.02 -2.76 17.41
CA THR A 23 -29.01 -3.86 17.34
C THR A 23 -29.12 -4.49 15.95
N ALA A 24 -28.54 -3.90 14.89
CA ALA A 24 -28.54 -4.54 13.57
C ALA A 24 -27.41 -5.58 13.45
N PRO A 25 -27.70 -6.84 13.04
CA PRO A 25 -26.64 -7.80 12.72
C PRO A 25 -25.88 -7.25 11.51
N ARG A 26 -24.54 -7.27 11.57
CA ARG A 26 -23.58 -7.16 10.44
C ARG A 26 -24.20 -6.62 9.15
N ALA A 27 -23.96 -5.34 8.83
CA ALA A 27 -24.54 -4.69 7.67
C ALA A 27 -24.27 -5.51 6.39
N HIS A 28 -25.28 -6.25 5.94
CA HIS A 28 -25.33 -6.78 4.59
C HIS A 28 -25.50 -5.58 3.67
N ALA A 29 -24.53 -5.31 2.80
CA ALA A 29 -24.69 -4.28 1.78
C ALA A 29 -25.67 -4.80 0.72
N PRO A 30 -26.90 -4.29 0.62
CA PRO A 30 -27.82 -4.71 -0.44
C PRO A 30 -27.40 -4.10 -1.80
N THR A 31 -26.53 -3.09 -1.76
CA THR A 31 -26.22 -2.18 -2.86
C THR A 31 -25.02 -2.61 -3.71
N LEU A 32 -24.15 -3.49 -3.20
CA LEU A 32 -23.05 -4.04 -4.01
C LEU A 32 -23.57 -5.27 -4.75
N GLY A 33 -23.81 -5.13 -6.06
CA GLY A 33 -24.11 -6.28 -6.92
C GLY A 33 -23.01 -7.34 -6.81
N ALA A 34 -23.32 -8.61 -7.07
CA ALA A 34 -22.32 -9.66 -7.11
C ALA A 34 -21.18 -9.26 -8.08
N GLY A 35 -19.96 -9.07 -7.55
CA GLY A 35 -18.81 -8.61 -8.34
C GLY A 35 -18.57 -7.09 -8.36
N GLN A 36 -19.36 -6.29 -7.63
CA GLN A 36 -19.09 -4.86 -7.44
C GLN A 36 -18.31 -4.67 -6.14
N GLY A 37 -17.08 -4.20 -6.24
CA GLY A 37 -16.18 -3.95 -5.10
C GLY A 37 -14.71 -4.22 -5.46
N PRO A 38 -13.76 -3.66 -4.71
CA PRO A 38 -12.33 -3.83 -4.98
C PRO A 38 -11.86 -5.24 -4.58
N LEU A 39 -12.20 -6.26 -5.37
CA LEU A 39 -12.04 -7.70 -5.05
C LEU A 39 -10.70 -8.05 -4.38
N ARG A 40 -9.60 -7.51 -4.91
CA ARG A 40 -8.22 -7.79 -4.46
C ARG A 40 -7.92 -7.28 -3.05
N TRP A 41 -8.74 -6.39 -2.50
CA TRP A 41 -8.66 -5.86 -1.14
C TRP A 41 -9.72 -6.44 -0.20
N MET A 42 -10.69 -7.18 -0.74
CA MET A 42 -11.85 -7.64 0.03
C MET A 42 -11.51 -8.85 0.92
N ALA A 43 -12.08 -8.84 2.11
CA ALA A 43 -12.03 -9.97 3.04
C ALA A 43 -12.89 -11.15 2.54
N PRO A 44 -12.59 -12.40 2.94
CA PRO A 44 -13.34 -13.59 2.51
C PRO A 44 -14.86 -13.46 2.79
N GLU A 45 -15.26 -12.94 3.94
CA GLU A 45 -16.68 -12.71 4.27
C GLU A 45 -17.35 -11.63 3.39
N SER A 46 -16.57 -10.63 2.95
CA SER A 46 -17.05 -9.61 2.03
C SER A 46 -17.23 -10.20 0.63
N ILE A 47 -16.29 -11.03 0.16
CA ILE A 47 -16.35 -11.70 -1.15
C ILE A 47 -17.51 -12.69 -1.22
N MET A 48 -17.72 -13.49 -0.18
CA MET A 48 -18.70 -14.58 -0.19
C MET A 48 -20.12 -14.14 0.19
N ARG A 49 -20.25 -13.13 1.06
CA ARG A 49 -21.53 -12.82 1.72
C ARG A 49 -21.88 -11.33 1.75
N ASN A 50 -21.08 -10.48 1.09
CA ASN A 50 -21.24 -9.02 1.14
C ASN A 50 -21.36 -8.50 2.58
N MET A 51 -20.55 -9.07 3.48
CA MET A 51 -20.47 -8.66 4.88
C MET A 51 -19.32 -7.68 5.06
N PHE A 52 -19.63 -6.50 5.58
CA PHE A 52 -18.67 -5.42 5.80
C PHE A 52 -18.73 -4.93 7.24
N GLY A 53 -17.60 -4.49 7.76
CA GLY A 53 -17.44 -3.90 9.08
C GLY A 53 -15.96 -3.75 9.45
N GLU A 54 -15.68 -3.34 10.69
CA GLU A 54 -14.31 -3.06 11.14
C GLU A 54 -13.31 -4.18 10.79
N LYS A 55 -13.71 -5.44 10.93
CA LYS A 55 -12.81 -6.58 10.66
C LYS A 55 -12.55 -6.83 9.17
N SER A 56 -13.48 -6.48 8.28
CA SER A 56 -13.17 -6.50 6.83
C SER A 56 -12.24 -5.34 6.46
N ASP A 57 -12.35 -4.21 7.15
CA ASP A 57 -11.44 -3.07 6.97
C ASP A 57 -10.02 -3.40 7.45
N VAL A 58 -9.89 -4.15 8.55
CA VAL A 58 -8.60 -4.68 9.02
C VAL A 58 -7.93 -5.59 7.97
N TRP A 59 -8.70 -6.42 7.26
CA TRP A 59 -8.17 -7.23 6.17
C TRP A 59 -7.64 -6.34 5.03
N ALA A 60 -8.46 -5.37 4.58
CA ALA A 60 -8.09 -4.43 3.52
C ALA A 60 -6.86 -3.61 3.92
N PHE A 61 -6.72 -3.24 5.20
CA PHE A 61 -5.54 -2.59 5.73
C PHE A 61 -4.28 -3.47 5.64
N GLY A 62 -4.40 -4.78 5.87
CA GLY A 62 -3.29 -5.72 5.62
C GLY A 62 -2.85 -5.72 4.15
N VAL A 63 -3.80 -5.67 3.21
CA VAL A 63 -3.50 -5.55 1.77
C VAL A 63 -2.82 -4.21 1.46
N LEU A 64 -3.28 -3.11 2.06
CA LEU A 64 -2.66 -1.79 1.92
C LEU A 64 -1.21 -1.78 2.42
N LEU A 65 -0.91 -2.42 3.56
CA LEU A 65 0.47 -2.55 4.05
C LEU A 65 1.33 -3.34 3.06
N TRP A 66 0.78 -4.38 2.44
CA TRP A 66 1.47 -5.14 1.40
C TRP A 66 1.75 -4.27 0.16
N GLU A 67 0.81 -3.44 -0.26
CA GLU A 67 1.00 -2.49 -1.36
C GLU A 67 2.13 -1.51 -1.04
N MET A 68 2.17 -0.94 0.17
CA MET A 68 3.24 -0.02 0.57
C MET A 68 4.62 -0.68 0.45
N TRP A 69 4.76 -1.93 0.90
CA TRP A 69 6.02 -2.67 0.87
C TRP A 69 6.41 -3.22 -0.49
N SER A 70 5.43 -3.47 -1.37
CA SER A 70 5.68 -3.89 -2.74
C SER A 70 5.90 -2.71 -3.70
N GLY A 71 5.91 -1.47 -3.20
CA GLY A 71 6.05 -0.28 -4.04
C GLY A 71 4.80 0.03 -4.85
N GLY A 72 3.61 -0.28 -4.34
CA GLY A 72 2.34 -0.01 -5.00
C GLY A 72 2.00 -0.99 -6.13
N MET A 73 2.55 -2.21 -6.08
CA MET A 73 2.11 -3.28 -6.98
C MET A 73 0.63 -3.59 -6.76
N VAL A 74 -0.06 -3.98 -7.82
CA VAL A 74 -1.44 -4.47 -7.72
C VAL A 74 -1.43 -5.78 -6.93
N PRO A 75 -2.24 -5.93 -5.85
CA PRO A 75 -2.31 -7.19 -5.12
C PRO A 75 -2.73 -8.33 -6.04
N TYR A 76 -2.07 -9.48 -5.92
CA TYR A 76 -2.30 -10.66 -6.76
C TYR A 76 -2.12 -10.40 -8.27
N HIS A 77 -1.22 -9.49 -8.69
CA HIS A 77 -1.07 -9.05 -10.09
C HIS A 77 -0.89 -10.15 -11.14
N LEU A 78 -0.52 -11.37 -10.76
CA LEU A 78 -0.38 -12.54 -11.65
C LEU A 78 -1.63 -13.42 -11.74
N GLU A 79 -2.66 -13.13 -10.94
CA GLU A 79 -3.87 -13.93 -10.82
C GLU A 79 -5.08 -13.16 -11.37
N ASP A 80 -5.98 -13.88 -12.04
CA ASP A 80 -7.28 -13.34 -12.42
C ASP A 80 -8.25 -13.34 -11.21
N ASP A 81 -9.40 -12.68 -11.38
CA ASP A 81 -10.38 -12.50 -10.30
C ASP A 81 -10.95 -13.84 -9.77
N ASN A 82 -11.02 -14.89 -10.59
CA ASN A 82 -11.49 -16.21 -10.15
C ASN A 82 -10.41 -16.92 -9.32
N ALA A 83 -9.15 -16.83 -9.74
CA ALA A 83 -8.01 -17.34 -8.99
C ALA A 83 -7.89 -16.64 -7.64
N VAL A 84 -8.03 -15.31 -7.59
CA VAL A 84 -8.04 -14.55 -6.33
C VAL A 84 -9.17 -15.01 -5.40
N ARG A 85 -10.39 -15.19 -5.94
CA ARG A 85 -11.53 -15.71 -5.15
C ARG A 85 -11.24 -17.08 -4.56
N ARG A 86 -10.71 -18.01 -5.36
CA ARG A 86 -10.35 -19.36 -4.88
C ARG A 86 -9.29 -19.27 -3.79
N ARG A 87 -8.20 -18.55 -4.03
CA ARG A 87 -7.09 -18.41 -3.10
C ARG A 87 -7.56 -17.87 -1.73
N VAL A 88 -8.33 -16.78 -1.74
CA VAL A 88 -8.77 -16.10 -0.52
C VAL A 88 -9.87 -16.87 0.20
N CYS A 89 -10.87 -17.38 -0.51
CA CYS A 89 -12.07 -17.98 0.09
C CYS A 89 -11.95 -19.49 0.32
N GLU A 90 -11.28 -20.22 -0.57
CA GLU A 90 -11.18 -21.68 -0.53
C GLU A 90 -9.86 -22.12 0.09
N ASP A 91 -8.73 -21.62 -0.43
CA ASP A 91 -7.39 -22.03 0.02
C ASP A 91 -6.98 -21.34 1.33
N LYS A 92 -7.71 -20.28 1.71
CA LYS A 92 -7.46 -19.46 2.92
C LYS A 92 -6.06 -18.88 2.94
N GLN A 93 -5.56 -18.53 1.76
CA GLN A 93 -4.25 -17.94 1.56
C GLN A 93 -4.39 -16.47 1.15
N ALA A 94 -3.47 -15.64 1.63
CA ALA A 94 -3.38 -14.24 1.27
C ALA A 94 -2.14 -14.01 0.38
N LEU A 95 -1.57 -12.81 0.45
CA LEU A 95 -0.39 -12.41 -0.31
C LEU A 95 0.89 -12.98 0.31
N ALA A 96 1.89 -13.27 -0.53
CA ALA A 96 3.24 -13.61 -0.07
C ALA A 96 3.96 -12.36 0.46
N ARG A 97 5.00 -12.55 1.28
CA ARG A 97 5.81 -11.45 1.79
C ARG A 97 6.48 -10.69 0.63
N PRO A 98 6.33 -9.36 0.53
CA PRO A 98 7.07 -8.56 -0.45
C PRO A 98 8.58 -8.64 -0.25
N ASP A 99 9.33 -8.46 -1.32
CA ASP A 99 10.79 -8.37 -1.24
C ASP A 99 11.21 -7.17 -0.38
N GLY A 100 12.22 -7.38 0.48
CA GLY A 100 12.70 -6.36 1.40
C GLY A 100 11.76 -6.04 2.58
N CYS A 101 10.59 -6.68 2.68
CA CYS A 101 9.68 -6.50 3.81
C CYS A 101 10.20 -7.23 5.06
N PRO A 102 10.40 -6.52 6.20
CA PRO A 102 10.81 -7.13 7.46
C PRO A 102 9.78 -8.13 7.99
N ASP A 103 10.26 -9.22 8.61
CA ASP A 103 9.39 -10.25 9.18
C ASP A 103 8.42 -9.71 10.23
N SER A 104 8.86 -8.72 11.02
CA SER A 104 8.02 -8.06 12.02
C SER A 104 6.80 -7.38 11.38
N ILE A 105 6.99 -6.72 10.23
CA ILE A 105 5.90 -6.05 9.53
C ILE A 105 5.02 -7.08 8.81
N PHE A 106 5.62 -8.08 8.17
CA PHE A 106 4.86 -9.14 7.51
C PHE A 106 4.00 -9.94 8.51
N ALA A 107 4.49 -10.18 9.72
CA ALA A 107 3.72 -10.82 10.79
C ALA A 107 2.46 -9.99 11.18
N VAL A 108 2.54 -8.65 11.13
CA VAL A 108 1.36 -7.79 11.30
C VAL A 108 0.38 -8.01 10.15
N MET A 109 0.85 -8.02 8.90
CA MET A 109 -0.01 -8.28 7.73
C MET A 109 -0.71 -9.64 7.83
N GLN A 110 0.01 -10.69 8.23
CA GLN A 110 -0.54 -12.03 8.39
C GLN A 110 -1.67 -12.09 9.43
N ARG A 111 -1.57 -11.32 10.53
CA ARG A 111 -2.65 -11.23 11.53
C ARG A 111 -3.87 -10.49 10.99
N CYS A 112 -3.69 -9.48 10.14
CA CYS A 112 -4.80 -8.86 9.42
C CYS A 112 -5.55 -9.86 8.53
N TRP A 113 -4.84 -10.85 7.99
CA TRP A 113 -5.38 -11.88 7.10
C TRP A 113 -5.82 -13.17 7.80
N ALA A 114 -6.07 -13.12 9.12
CA ALA A 114 -6.70 -14.24 9.80
C ALA A 114 -8.07 -14.53 9.15
N TYR A 115 -8.29 -15.79 8.76
CA TYR A 115 -9.47 -16.15 7.98
C TYR A 115 -10.78 -15.83 8.71
N ALA A 116 -10.86 -16.16 10.00
CA ALA A 116 -12.02 -15.81 10.82
C ALA A 116 -11.93 -14.33 11.28
N PRO A 117 -12.96 -13.50 11.05
CA PRO A 117 -12.89 -12.06 11.37
C PRO A 117 -12.61 -11.75 12.84
N LYS A 118 -13.03 -12.62 13.75
CA LYS A 118 -12.82 -12.47 15.20
C LYS A 118 -11.35 -12.63 15.64
N ASP A 119 -10.55 -13.32 14.83
CA ASP A 119 -9.15 -13.60 15.13
C ASP A 119 -8.24 -12.49 14.60
N ARG A 120 -8.80 -11.53 13.83
CA ARG A 120 -8.09 -10.34 13.37
C ARG A 120 -7.99 -9.30 14.50
N PRO A 121 -6.89 -8.53 14.59
CA PRO A 121 -6.72 -7.49 15.59
C PRO A 121 -7.72 -6.34 15.42
N THR A 122 -7.82 -5.46 16.41
CA THR A 122 -8.49 -4.15 16.27
C THR A 122 -7.51 -3.14 15.68
N PHE A 123 -8.00 -2.03 15.14
CA PHE A 123 -7.11 -0.95 14.67
C PHE A 123 -6.24 -0.37 15.81
N GLU A 124 -6.75 -0.34 17.03
CA GLU A 124 -5.97 0.05 18.22
C GLU A 124 -4.80 -0.91 18.44
N GLY A 125 -5.04 -2.22 18.40
CA GLY A 125 -3.99 -3.24 18.49
C GLY A 125 -2.96 -3.10 17.38
N LEU A 126 -3.41 -2.92 16.14
CA LEU A 126 -2.53 -2.70 15.00
C LEU A 126 -1.62 -1.47 15.16
N GLY A 127 -2.10 -0.39 15.76
CA GLY A 127 -1.29 0.79 16.06
C GLY A 127 -0.12 0.47 16.99
N ALA A 128 -0.35 -0.30 18.05
CA ALA A 128 0.70 -0.76 18.95
C ALA A 128 1.69 -1.69 18.23
N ASP A 129 1.18 -2.69 17.50
CA ASP A 129 2.00 -3.68 16.82
C ASP A 129 2.91 -3.05 15.74
N LEU A 130 2.39 -2.09 14.98
CA LEU A 130 3.17 -1.38 13.96
C LEU A 130 4.22 -0.47 14.56
N THR A 131 3.93 0.17 15.70
CA THR A 131 4.89 1.03 16.41
C THR A 131 6.09 0.20 16.89
N GLU A 132 5.83 -0.99 17.45
CA GLU A 132 6.87 -1.93 17.87
C GLU A 132 7.66 -2.44 16.67
N ALA A 133 6.98 -2.90 15.62
CA ALA A 133 7.62 -3.43 14.43
C ALA A 133 8.50 -2.36 13.74
N GLN A 134 8.04 -1.11 13.66
CA GLN A 134 8.76 0.01 13.07
C GLN A 134 10.04 0.36 13.85
N ALA A 135 10.03 0.28 15.18
CA ALA A 135 11.23 0.50 15.98
C ALA A 135 12.35 -0.48 15.58
N GLY A 136 12.00 -1.75 15.31
CA GLY A 136 12.92 -2.76 14.80
C GLY A 136 13.47 -2.43 13.41
N VAL A 137 12.64 -1.92 12.50
CA VAL A 137 13.06 -1.51 11.14
C VAL A 137 14.04 -0.33 11.19
N LEU A 138 13.75 0.68 12.03
CA LEU A 138 14.60 1.85 12.19
C LEU A 138 15.93 1.51 12.87
N ALA A 139 15.93 0.57 13.82
CA ALA A 139 17.14 0.09 14.48
C ALA A 139 18.01 -0.78 13.55
N ALA A 140 17.40 -1.49 12.59
CA ALA A 140 18.09 -2.36 11.65
C ALA A 140 18.84 -1.61 10.53
N GLY A 141 18.68 -0.28 10.42
CA GLY A 141 19.59 0.59 9.66
C GLY A 141 19.88 0.14 8.22
N GLY A 142 18.91 -0.45 7.54
CA GLY A 142 19.06 -0.78 6.12
C GLY A 142 19.30 0.50 5.32
N GLU A 143 20.37 0.53 4.56
CA GLU A 143 20.72 1.62 3.64
C GLU A 143 19.57 1.78 2.63
N GLN A 144 18.64 2.68 2.94
CA GLN A 144 17.42 2.88 2.17
C GLN A 144 17.83 3.62 0.90
N LYS A 145 18.13 2.86 -0.15
CA LYS A 145 18.42 3.43 -1.47
C LYS A 145 17.17 4.15 -1.94
N ASP A 146 17.26 5.47 -2.12
CA ASP A 146 16.19 6.27 -2.72
C ASP A 146 15.91 5.66 -4.10
N LEU A 147 14.75 5.01 -4.31
CA LEU A 147 14.38 4.42 -5.59
C LEU A 147 13.63 5.44 -6.47
N CYS A 148 13.74 5.26 -7.78
CA CYS A 148 13.06 6.10 -8.76
C CYS A 148 11.54 6.02 -8.59
N VAL A 149 10.86 7.16 -8.46
CA VAL A 149 9.40 7.24 -8.28
C VAL A 149 8.58 6.87 -9.51
N VAL A 150 9.23 6.57 -10.63
CA VAL A 150 8.58 6.19 -11.90
C VAL A 150 8.68 4.69 -12.12
N CYS A 151 9.89 4.11 -12.04
CA CYS A 151 10.09 2.67 -12.28
C CYS A 151 10.18 1.83 -11.01
N LEU A 152 10.47 2.44 -9.86
CA LEU A 152 10.66 1.80 -8.55
C LEU A 152 11.71 0.68 -8.54
N ALA A 153 12.58 0.63 -9.57
CA ALA A 153 13.56 -0.44 -9.76
C ALA A 153 15.00 0.04 -9.62
N GLU A 154 15.28 1.27 -10.07
CA GLU A 154 16.62 1.85 -10.09
C GLU A 154 16.77 2.98 -9.07
N GLU A 155 18.00 3.31 -8.71
CA GLU A 155 18.30 4.39 -7.77
C GLU A 155 17.91 5.77 -8.34
N ALA A 156 17.30 6.60 -7.50
CA ALA A 156 16.88 7.97 -7.76
C ALA A 156 18.07 8.94 -7.68
N GLU A 157 18.97 8.86 -8.66
CA GLU A 157 20.12 9.77 -8.75
C GLU A 157 19.83 11.04 -9.54
N TRP A 158 18.70 11.15 -10.23
CA TRP A 158 18.37 12.28 -11.10
C TRP A 158 17.30 13.18 -10.50
N ALA A 159 17.49 14.48 -10.69
CA ALA A 159 16.57 15.53 -10.28
C ALA A 159 15.90 16.23 -11.47
N ALA A 160 14.63 16.60 -11.29
CA ALA A 160 13.91 17.48 -12.20
C ALA A 160 14.16 18.96 -11.83
N LEU A 161 14.47 19.80 -12.81
CA LEU A 161 14.72 21.22 -12.64
C LEU A 161 13.57 22.05 -13.25
N PRO A 162 13.20 23.18 -12.62
CA PRO A 162 13.90 23.85 -11.52
C PRO A 162 13.56 23.35 -10.10
N CYS A 163 12.61 22.42 -9.94
CA CYS A 163 12.12 22.03 -8.60
C CYS A 163 13.13 21.29 -7.70
N GLY A 164 14.19 20.70 -8.27
CA GLY A 164 15.27 20.03 -7.53
C GLY A 164 14.90 18.67 -6.93
N HIS A 165 13.73 18.11 -7.23
CA HIS A 165 13.32 16.80 -6.70
C HIS A 165 14.17 15.67 -7.30
N ARG A 166 15.16 15.21 -6.54
CA ARG A 166 15.96 14.00 -6.80
C ARG A 166 15.12 12.76 -6.50
N ALA A 167 14.45 12.26 -7.54
CA ALA A 167 13.44 11.22 -7.43
C ALA A 167 13.42 10.25 -8.62
N PHE A 168 14.34 10.41 -9.58
CA PHE A 168 14.26 9.72 -10.87
C PHE A 168 15.54 8.91 -11.15
N CYS A 169 15.42 7.77 -11.82
CA CYS A 169 16.57 7.15 -12.47
C CYS A 169 16.86 7.90 -13.79
N GLY A 170 18.00 7.59 -14.42
CA GLY A 170 18.42 8.29 -15.64
C GLY A 170 17.45 8.15 -16.80
N ASP A 171 16.87 6.97 -16.97
CA ASP A 171 15.96 6.71 -18.09
C ASP A 171 14.59 7.34 -17.86
N CYS A 172 14.05 7.22 -16.65
CA CYS A 172 12.77 7.84 -16.31
C CYS A 172 12.85 9.37 -16.29
N ALA A 173 13.98 9.95 -15.86
CA ALA A 173 14.18 11.41 -15.91
C ALA A 173 14.16 11.94 -17.35
N LYS A 174 14.83 11.25 -18.28
CA LYS A 174 14.84 11.62 -19.70
C LYS A 174 13.46 11.40 -20.32
N LEU A 175 12.75 10.36 -19.92
CA LEU A 175 11.40 10.05 -20.41
C LEU A 175 10.42 11.19 -20.10
N ILE A 176 10.32 11.61 -18.82
CA ILE A 176 9.38 12.67 -18.42
C ILE A 176 9.70 14.00 -19.12
N LYS A 177 11.00 14.32 -19.25
CA LYS A 177 11.44 15.52 -19.99
C LYS A 177 11.06 15.42 -21.47
N GLY A 178 11.29 14.27 -22.10
CA GLY A 178 11.01 14.06 -23.51
C GLY A 178 9.52 14.13 -23.85
N ARG A 179 8.64 13.76 -22.91
CA ARG A 179 7.19 13.86 -23.05
C ARG A 179 6.61 15.22 -22.66
N GLY A 180 7.38 16.05 -21.96
CA GLY A 180 6.88 17.28 -21.35
C GLY A 180 5.97 17.03 -20.13
N ASP A 181 6.13 15.87 -19.49
CA ASP A 181 5.37 15.52 -18.29
C ASP A 181 5.83 16.39 -17.10
N PRO A 182 4.90 16.77 -16.20
CA PRO A 182 5.28 17.49 -14.99
C PRO A 182 6.04 16.57 -14.04
N CYS A 183 6.80 17.16 -13.11
CA CYS A 183 7.52 16.42 -12.09
C CYS A 183 6.56 15.58 -11.24
N SER A 184 6.75 14.27 -11.19
CA SER A 184 5.86 13.34 -10.46
C SER A 184 5.82 13.55 -8.94
N VAL A 185 6.68 14.42 -8.40
CA VAL A 185 6.72 14.75 -6.97
C VAL A 185 5.92 16.01 -6.63
N CYS A 186 6.05 17.08 -7.41
CA CYS A 186 5.43 18.38 -7.12
C CYS A 186 4.45 18.87 -8.20
N MET A 187 4.30 18.12 -9.28
CA MET A 187 3.51 18.48 -10.47
C MET A 187 3.95 19.80 -11.15
N GLY A 188 5.15 20.30 -10.84
CA GLY A 188 5.73 21.49 -11.47
C GLY A 188 6.36 21.19 -12.83
N PRO A 189 6.68 22.24 -13.63
CA PRO A 189 7.31 22.07 -14.94
C PRO A 189 8.71 21.47 -14.83
N VAL A 190 9.07 20.63 -15.81
CA VAL A 190 10.40 20.01 -15.95
C VAL A 190 11.09 20.62 -17.17
N GLU A 191 11.91 21.64 -16.94
CA GLU A 191 12.68 22.30 -18.00
C GLU A 191 13.93 21.50 -18.37
N SER A 192 14.56 20.91 -17.36
CA SER A 192 15.73 20.06 -17.54
C SER A 192 15.83 19.00 -16.45
N VAL A 193 16.72 18.04 -16.65
CA VAL A 193 17.02 16.99 -15.67
C VAL A 193 18.52 16.89 -15.50
N ALA A 194 18.96 16.64 -14.28
CA ALA A 194 20.38 16.54 -13.94
C ALA A 194 20.63 15.35 -13.02
N ARG A 195 21.74 14.62 -13.24
CA ARG A 195 22.24 13.65 -12.27
C ARG A 195 22.85 14.39 -11.09
N ILE A 196 22.45 14.03 -9.88
CA ILE A 196 22.93 14.61 -8.64
C ILE A 196 23.96 13.65 -8.04
N PHE A 197 25.18 14.14 -7.87
CA PHE A 197 26.22 13.43 -7.13
C PHE A 197 26.18 13.91 -5.68
N LEU A 198 26.08 12.99 -4.73
CA LEU A 198 26.23 13.31 -3.31
C LEU A 198 27.73 13.40 -3.01
N ALA A 199 28.18 14.56 -2.53
CA ALA A 199 29.56 14.70 -2.07
C ALA A 199 29.74 13.91 -0.76
N GLY A 200 30.55 12.85 -0.79
CA GLY A 200 30.93 12.10 0.41
C GLY A 200 30.91 10.56 0.35
N ALA A 201 30.69 9.94 -0.81
CA ALA A 201 30.92 8.50 -0.98
C ALA A 201 32.34 8.28 -1.55
N GLU A 202 33.33 8.20 -0.66
CA GLU A 202 34.61 7.52 -0.92
C GLU A 202 34.53 6.06 -0.44
#